data_AF-A0AA40EI96-F1
#
_entry.id   AF-A0AA40EI96-F1
#
_cell.length_a   1.000
_cell.length_b   1.000
_cell.length_c   1.000
_cell.angle_alpha   90.00
_cell.angle_beta   90.00
_cell.angle_gamma   90.00
#
_symmetry.space_group_name_H-M   'P 1'
#
loop_
_entity.id
_entity.type
_entity.pdbx_description
1 polymer ?
#
loop_
_entity_poly.entity_id
_entity_poly.type
_entity_poly.pdbx_seq_one_letter_code
_entity_poly.pdbx_strand_id
1 'polypeptide(L)'
;MADSGGEWNQVKRKGRKLRHVSKPVADENAPSDNLQPNSKPEYSIDNVAKYHDNVSKRFEESPCWDELQKLLESAFSSHKIPHITKAVCLGTGPYDPADGSSQARRTAHIQTVAFCAIINQIRAKTKQEIKCFIQEPRFTQIDKEFCAKLDLEAVDSPGGFDLVDENTLLFAIHLELELCNLAMRKTLPAIFIGTGLEEWLRVVDGTKERPGPLHRFFKLEGNYQKLAFPDLDYIFSSTSIYWKGTDSLSEAISGTVDEKAVDQKTLDQEKAESSED
;
A
#
# COMPACT_ATOMS: atom_id res chain seq x y z
N MET A 1 -7.25 7.11 59.01
CA MET A 1 -6.19 8.06 58.57
C MET A 1 -4.95 7.23 58.30
N ALA A 2 -4.29 7.22 57.15
CA ALA A 2 -4.37 8.08 55.98
C ALA A 2 -4.20 7.22 54.70
N ASP A 3 -4.90 7.67 53.67
CA ASP A 3 -4.79 7.25 52.27
C ASP A 3 -3.50 7.85 51.66
N SER A 4 -2.87 7.13 50.74
CA SER A 4 -1.70 7.62 49.99
C SER A 4 -1.87 7.22 48.53
N GLY A 5 -2.68 8.00 47.83
CA GLY A 5 -2.82 7.94 46.38
C GLY A 5 -1.54 8.40 45.69
N GLY A 6 -0.94 7.49 44.92
CA GLY A 6 0.12 7.82 43.96
C GLY A 6 -0.46 8.57 42.78
N GLU A 7 -0.16 9.86 42.72
CA GLU A 7 -0.53 10.81 41.67
C GLU A 7 0.26 10.52 40.38
N TRP A 8 -0.41 10.07 39.32
CA TRP A 8 0.21 9.89 38.00
C TRP A 8 0.41 11.25 37.33
N ASN A 9 1.66 11.58 36.97
CA ASN A 9 1.98 12.78 36.20
C ASN A 9 1.44 12.67 34.77
N GLN A 10 0.35 13.39 34.48
CA GLN A 10 -0.26 13.48 33.16
C GLN A 10 0.48 14.53 32.30
N VAL A 11 1.29 14.09 31.33
CA VAL A 11 1.94 15.01 30.39
C VAL A 11 0.96 15.42 29.28
N LYS A 12 0.41 16.64 29.37
CA LYS A 12 -0.37 17.26 28.29
C LYS A 12 0.55 17.63 27.13
N ARG A 13 0.51 16.87 26.03
CA ARG A 13 1.13 17.28 24.76
C ARG A 13 0.30 18.40 24.13
N LYS A 14 0.84 19.62 24.11
CA LYS A 14 0.30 20.74 23.32
C LYS A 14 0.45 20.40 21.83
N GLY A 15 -0.66 20.30 21.11
CA GLY A 15 -0.66 20.21 19.65
C GLY A 15 0.05 21.42 19.04
N ARG A 16 1.17 21.17 18.34
CA ARG A 16 1.81 22.19 17.51
C ARG A 16 1.08 22.21 16.17
N LYS A 17 0.43 23.33 15.86
CA LYS A 17 0.05 23.65 14.48
C LYS A 17 1.34 23.74 13.65
N LEU A 18 1.40 23.03 12.53
CA LEU A 18 2.46 23.21 11.54
C LEU A 18 2.43 24.67 11.05
N ARG A 19 3.53 25.39 11.26
CA ARG A 19 3.68 26.74 10.72
C ARG A 19 3.87 26.64 9.21
N HIS A 20 3.32 27.60 8.48
CA HIS A 20 3.56 27.79 7.05
C HIS A 20 5.07 27.73 6.75
N VAL A 21 5.49 26.66 6.06
CA VAL A 21 6.89 26.42 5.71
C VAL A 21 7.27 27.36 4.58
N SER A 22 8.19 28.29 4.84
CA SER A 22 8.84 29.07 3.78
C SER A 22 9.71 28.15 2.92
N LYS A 23 9.80 28.43 1.61
CA LYS A 23 10.61 27.66 0.65
C LYS A 23 12.01 27.36 1.22
N PRO A 24 12.53 26.13 1.07
CA PRO A 24 13.80 25.75 1.67
C PRO A 24 14.92 26.58 1.05
N VAL A 25 15.67 27.27 1.90
CA VAL A 25 17.01 27.76 1.55
C VAL A 25 17.92 26.53 1.67
N ALA A 26 18.61 26.18 0.59
CA ALA A 26 19.56 25.07 0.61
C ALA A 26 20.67 25.40 1.61
N ASP A 27 20.74 24.64 2.70
CA ASP A 27 21.88 24.63 3.60
C ASP A 27 22.88 23.61 3.06
N GLU A 28 24.02 24.11 2.58
CA GLU A 28 25.10 23.31 1.99
C GLU A 28 25.74 22.34 3.01
N ASN A 29 25.42 22.46 4.31
CA ASN A 29 25.92 21.61 5.39
C ASN A 29 24.85 20.77 6.09
N ALA A 30 23.62 20.71 5.58
CA ALA A 30 22.67 19.70 6.04
C ALA A 30 23.23 18.30 5.72
N PRO A 31 23.11 17.28 6.63
CA PRO A 31 23.33 15.91 6.23
C PRO A 31 22.38 15.66 5.06
N SER A 32 22.93 15.53 3.86
CA SER A 32 22.15 15.17 2.69
C SER A 32 21.34 13.94 3.09
N ASP A 33 20.02 14.02 2.91
CA ASP A 33 19.06 12.94 3.12
C ASP A 33 19.33 11.86 2.05
N ASN A 34 20.52 11.28 2.14
CA ASN A 34 21.16 10.50 1.10
C ASN A 34 20.42 9.18 1.08
N LEU A 35 19.39 9.11 0.25
CA LEU A 35 18.77 7.90 -0.29
C LEU A 35 19.79 7.12 -1.17
N GLN A 36 21.05 7.08 -0.74
CA GLN A 36 22.15 6.43 -1.42
C GLN A 36 22.30 5.02 -0.85
N PRO A 37 22.54 4.02 -1.71
CA PRO A 37 22.88 2.68 -1.24
C PRO A 37 24.11 2.67 -0.34
N ASN A 38 24.21 1.65 0.51
CA ASN A 38 25.41 1.44 1.31
C ASN A 38 26.64 1.27 0.41
N SER A 39 27.58 2.22 0.49
CA SER A 39 28.80 2.22 -0.32
C SER A 39 29.81 1.12 0.06
N LYS A 40 29.64 0.51 1.24
CA LYS A 40 30.51 -0.54 1.80
C LYS A 40 29.65 -1.65 2.41
N PRO A 41 28.97 -2.46 1.60
CA PRO A 41 28.21 -3.59 2.12
C PRO A 41 29.14 -4.58 2.83
N GLU A 42 28.78 -4.98 4.04
CA GLU A 42 29.50 -5.92 4.90
C GLU A 42 29.00 -7.36 4.71
N TYR A 43 27.74 -7.54 4.30
CA TYR A 43 27.13 -8.85 4.12
C TYR A 43 27.20 -9.32 2.67
N SER A 44 27.64 -10.56 2.46
CA SER A 44 27.43 -11.27 1.21
C SER A 44 25.95 -11.62 1.02
N ILE A 45 25.55 -11.93 -0.21
CA ILE A 45 24.19 -12.39 -0.53
C ILE A 45 23.81 -13.62 0.31
N ASP A 46 24.76 -14.52 0.60
CA ASP A 46 24.49 -15.71 1.41
C ASP A 46 24.31 -15.37 2.89
N ASN A 47 25.01 -14.35 3.41
CA ASN A 47 24.75 -13.83 4.75
C ASN A 47 23.35 -13.23 4.86
N VAL A 48 22.95 -12.42 3.86
CA VAL A 48 21.61 -11.81 3.78
C VAL A 48 20.52 -12.89 3.68
N ALA A 49 20.70 -13.88 2.80
CA ALA A 49 19.76 -14.99 2.63
C ALA A 49 19.62 -15.83 3.91
N LYS A 50 20.74 -16.20 4.53
CA LYS A 50 20.72 -16.95 5.80
C LYS A 50 20.03 -16.16 6.92
N TYR A 51 20.23 -14.85 6.99
CA TYR A 51 19.53 -14.02 7.97
C TYR A 51 18.02 -14.01 7.68
N HIS A 52 17.64 -13.82 6.41
CA HIS A 52 16.24 -13.85 5.98
C HIS A 52 15.57 -15.18 6.35
N ASP A 53 16.17 -16.32 6.03
CA ASP A 53 15.59 -17.64 6.35
C ASP A 53 15.31 -17.82 7.85
N ASN A 54 16.21 -17.32 8.70
CA ASN A 54 16.03 -17.36 10.15
C ASN A 54 14.91 -16.42 10.61
N VAL A 55 14.77 -15.25 9.98
CA VAL A 55 13.68 -14.31 10.23
C VAL A 55 12.35 -14.90 9.76
N SER A 56 12.30 -15.53 8.59
CA SER A 56 11.11 -16.18 8.03
C SER A 56 10.57 -17.25 8.97
N LYS A 57 11.43 -18.17 9.43
CA LYS A 57 11.03 -19.22 10.39
C LYS A 57 10.44 -18.64 11.67
N ARG A 58 11.10 -17.62 12.25
CA ARG A 58 10.61 -16.97 13.47
C ARG A 58 9.31 -16.19 13.26
N PHE A 59 9.13 -15.61 12.09
CA PHE A 59 7.88 -14.93 11.74
C PHE A 59 6.74 -15.95 11.58
N GLU A 60 7.00 -17.06 10.90
CA GLU A 60 6.03 -18.16 10.74
C GLU A 60 5.62 -18.82 12.07
N GLU A 61 6.50 -18.81 13.07
CA GLU A 61 6.21 -19.27 14.43
C GLU A 61 5.55 -18.19 15.32
N SER A 62 5.33 -16.98 14.80
CA SER A 62 4.87 -15.85 15.61
C SER A 62 3.33 -15.76 15.68
N PRO A 63 2.76 -15.26 16.80
CA PRO A 63 1.33 -14.97 16.90
C PRO A 63 0.82 -13.99 15.83
N CYS A 64 1.66 -13.04 15.41
CA CYS A 64 1.34 -12.09 14.35
C CYS A 64 1.03 -12.83 13.03
N TRP A 65 1.81 -13.84 12.68
CA TRP A 65 1.55 -14.64 11.49
C TRP A 65 0.29 -15.48 11.61
N ASP A 66 0.08 -16.14 12.75
CA ASP A 66 -1.16 -16.91 13.01
C ASP A 66 -2.42 -16.03 12.87
N GLU A 67 -2.37 -14.81 13.41
CA GLU A 67 -3.46 -13.82 13.29
C GLU A 67 -3.64 -13.36 11.85
N LEU A 68 -2.54 -13.11 11.12
CA LEU A 68 -2.58 -12.67 9.73
C LEU A 68 -3.17 -13.77 8.83
N GLN A 69 -2.81 -15.03 9.05
CA GLN A 69 -3.39 -16.16 8.32
C GLN A 69 -4.90 -16.26 8.55
N LYS A 70 -5.35 -16.17 9.81
CA LYS A 70 -6.80 -16.19 10.14
C LYS A 70 -7.53 -15.01 9.50
N LEU A 71 -6.92 -13.83 9.53
CA LEU A 71 -7.48 -12.62 8.92
C LEU A 71 -7.64 -12.79 7.40
N LEU A 72 -6.59 -13.28 6.72
CA LEU A 72 -6.61 -13.53 5.28
C LEU A 72 -7.64 -14.60 4.91
N GLU A 73 -7.70 -15.72 5.62
CA GLU A 73 -8.69 -16.78 5.35
C GLU A 73 -10.13 -16.28 5.56
N SER A 74 -10.36 -15.47 6.59
CA SER A 74 -11.64 -14.81 6.80
C SER A 74 -11.97 -13.85 5.65
N ALA A 75 -11.00 -13.02 5.23
CA ALA A 75 -11.20 -12.08 4.13
C ALA A 75 -11.53 -12.81 2.82
N PHE A 76 -10.82 -13.91 2.52
CA PHE A 76 -11.04 -14.76 1.36
C PHE A 76 -12.39 -15.46 1.37
N SER A 77 -12.91 -15.81 2.54
CA SER A 77 -14.19 -16.51 2.68
C SER A 77 -15.38 -15.57 2.63
N SER A 78 -15.21 -14.36 3.15
CA SER A 78 -16.29 -13.36 3.23
C SER A 78 -16.38 -12.48 1.99
N HIS A 79 -15.34 -12.39 1.16
CA HIS A 79 -15.29 -11.47 0.03
C HIS A 79 -14.71 -12.14 -1.21
N LYS A 80 -15.16 -11.66 -2.38
CA LYS A 80 -14.47 -12.01 -3.62
C LYS A 80 -13.08 -11.41 -3.59
N ILE A 81 -12.09 -12.25 -3.82
CA ILE A 81 -10.70 -11.82 -3.94
C ILE A 81 -10.58 -11.01 -5.23
N PRO A 82 -10.12 -9.75 -5.20
CA PRO A 82 -9.97 -8.96 -6.41
C PRO A 82 -8.96 -9.61 -7.36
N HIS A 83 -9.07 -9.28 -8.65
CA HIS A 83 -8.05 -9.70 -9.61
C HIS A 83 -6.76 -8.93 -9.34
N ILE A 84 -5.69 -9.65 -9.05
CA ILE A 84 -4.37 -9.12 -8.77
C ILE A 84 -3.41 -9.72 -9.81
N THR A 85 -2.77 -8.87 -10.59
CA THR A 85 -1.77 -9.28 -11.60
C THR A 85 -0.35 -9.00 -11.12
N LYS A 86 -0.19 -8.10 -10.15
CA LYS A 86 1.09 -7.69 -9.59
C LYS A 86 0.97 -7.26 -8.14
N ALA A 87 2.07 -7.45 -7.42
CA ALA A 87 2.27 -6.96 -6.07
C ALA A 87 3.50 -6.06 -6.06
N VAL A 88 3.40 -4.89 -5.43
CA VAL A 88 4.47 -3.90 -5.37
C VAL A 88 4.76 -3.58 -3.91
N CYS A 89 5.99 -3.86 -3.47
CA CYS A 89 6.48 -3.53 -2.14
C CYS A 89 7.36 -2.28 -2.21
N LEU A 90 7.03 -1.24 -1.44
CA LEU A 90 7.74 0.05 -1.47
C LEU A 90 8.33 0.38 -0.11
N GLY A 91 9.62 0.71 -0.09
CA GLY A 91 10.28 1.35 1.06
C GLY A 91 10.54 0.43 2.25
N THR A 92 10.90 -0.84 2.01
CA THR A 92 11.22 -1.79 3.10
C THR A 92 12.46 -1.41 3.91
N GLY A 93 13.33 -0.56 3.36
CA GLY A 93 14.71 -0.38 3.85
C GLY A 93 15.69 -1.41 3.25
N PRO A 94 16.99 -1.11 3.28
CA PRO A 94 18.04 -2.01 2.79
C PRO A 94 18.26 -3.20 3.73
N TYR A 95 18.71 -4.35 3.20
CA TYR A 95 19.04 -5.52 4.02
C TYR A 95 20.42 -5.41 4.67
N ASP A 96 21.27 -4.50 4.18
CA ASP A 96 22.53 -4.09 4.81
C ASP A 96 22.62 -2.56 4.99
N PRO A 97 21.97 -2.01 6.04
CA PRO A 97 21.96 -0.58 6.30
C PRO A 97 23.37 0.00 6.50
N ALA A 98 23.65 1.15 5.89
CA ALA A 98 24.97 1.80 5.93
C ALA A 98 25.42 2.23 7.33
N ASP A 99 24.48 2.41 8.26
CA ASP A 99 24.72 2.74 9.67
C ASP A 99 24.88 1.48 10.56
N GLY A 100 24.80 0.28 9.98
CA GLY A 100 24.85 -0.99 10.70
C GLY A 100 23.60 -1.26 11.56
N SER A 101 22.50 -0.53 11.36
CA SER A 101 21.30 -0.64 12.19
C SER A 101 20.66 -2.03 12.10
N SER A 102 20.82 -2.81 13.18
CA SER A 102 20.21 -4.14 13.31
C SER A 102 18.68 -4.08 13.30
N GLN A 103 18.11 -2.99 13.82
CA GLN A 103 16.68 -2.71 13.79
C GLN A 103 16.18 -2.49 12.36
N ALA A 104 16.82 -1.62 11.59
CA ALA A 104 16.43 -1.35 10.21
C ALA A 104 16.54 -2.61 9.34
N ARG A 105 17.63 -3.37 9.48
CA ARG A 105 17.79 -4.67 8.81
C ARG A 105 16.67 -5.63 9.18
N ARG A 106 16.37 -5.78 10.48
CA ARG A 106 15.28 -6.66 10.94
C ARG A 106 13.93 -6.26 10.32
N THR A 107 13.61 -4.97 10.31
CA THR A 107 12.39 -4.44 9.68
C THR A 107 12.31 -4.81 8.21
N ALA A 108 13.37 -4.55 7.43
CA ALA A 108 13.41 -4.84 6.00
C ALA A 108 13.13 -6.32 5.72
N HIS A 109 13.78 -7.22 6.46
CA HIS A 109 13.54 -8.65 6.32
C HIS A 109 12.11 -9.05 6.72
N ILE A 110 11.60 -8.62 7.88
CA ILE A 110 10.25 -9.01 8.34
C ILE A 110 9.16 -8.47 7.41
N GLN A 111 9.25 -7.23 6.94
CA GLN A 111 8.32 -6.68 5.97
C GLN A 111 8.35 -7.45 4.64
N THR A 112 9.56 -7.81 4.17
CA THR A 112 9.71 -8.66 2.97
C THR A 112 9.10 -10.05 3.16
N VAL A 113 9.31 -10.67 4.33
CA VAL A 113 8.69 -11.97 4.66
C VAL A 113 7.18 -11.87 4.63
N ALA A 114 6.59 -10.88 5.32
CA ALA A 114 5.14 -10.71 5.36
C ALA A 114 4.55 -10.45 3.97
N PHE A 115 5.22 -9.62 3.14
CA PHE A 115 4.84 -9.39 1.75
C PHE A 115 4.79 -10.69 0.95
N CYS A 116 5.87 -11.47 0.96
CA CYS A 116 5.93 -12.76 0.26
C CYS A 116 4.88 -13.75 0.77
N ALA A 117 4.68 -13.82 2.09
CA ALA A 117 3.75 -14.75 2.71
C ALA A 117 2.28 -14.43 2.34
N ILE A 118 1.89 -13.16 2.33
CA ILE A 118 0.56 -12.71 1.88
C ILE A 118 0.33 -13.10 0.42
N ILE A 119 1.31 -12.85 -0.46
CA ILE A 119 1.18 -13.18 -1.89
C ILE A 119 1.05 -14.69 -2.09
N ASN A 120 1.82 -15.48 -1.34
CA ASN A 120 1.74 -16.94 -1.42
C ASN A 120 0.36 -17.46 -0.98
N GLN A 121 -0.26 -16.86 0.04
CA GLN A 121 -1.64 -17.18 0.43
C GLN A 121 -2.64 -16.86 -0.69
N ILE A 122 -2.51 -15.67 -1.31
CA ILE A 122 -3.38 -15.27 -2.43
C ILE A 122 -3.21 -16.22 -3.63
N ARG A 123 -1.97 -16.56 -4.02
CA ARG A 123 -1.66 -17.51 -5.09
C ARG A 123 -2.25 -18.89 -4.79
N ALA A 124 -2.10 -19.37 -3.56
CA ALA A 124 -2.62 -20.67 -3.14
C ALA A 124 -4.14 -20.75 -3.30
N LYS A 125 -4.85 -19.68 -2.89
CA LYS A 125 -6.32 -19.58 -2.91
C LYS A 125 -6.89 -19.33 -4.31
N THR A 126 -6.27 -18.46 -5.10
CA THR A 126 -6.85 -17.97 -6.37
C THR A 126 -6.22 -18.55 -7.63
N LYS A 127 -5.06 -19.20 -7.52
CA LYS A 127 -4.23 -19.64 -8.67
C LYS A 127 -3.84 -18.52 -9.64
N GLN A 128 -3.94 -17.26 -9.21
CA GLN A 128 -3.49 -16.12 -9.99
C GLN A 128 -1.97 -16.10 -10.09
N GLU A 129 -1.46 -15.84 -11.28
CA GLU A 129 -0.07 -15.48 -11.48
C GLU A 129 0.10 -14.01 -11.07
N ILE A 130 0.95 -13.76 -10.07
CA ILE A 130 1.19 -12.43 -9.53
C ILE A 130 2.66 -12.12 -9.70
N LYS A 131 3.00 -11.10 -10.49
CA LYS A 131 4.37 -10.61 -10.59
C LYS A 131 4.71 -9.77 -9.36
N CYS A 132 5.87 -9.98 -8.76
CA CYS A 132 6.24 -9.32 -7.52
C CYS A 132 7.38 -8.33 -7.77
N PHE A 133 7.16 -7.08 -7.40
CA PHE A 133 8.14 -6.01 -7.53
C PHE A 133 8.46 -5.43 -6.16
N ILE A 134 9.69 -4.97 -6.00
CA ILE A 134 10.15 -4.30 -4.78
C ILE A 134 11.00 -3.08 -5.13
N GLN A 135 10.78 -1.97 -4.44
CA GLN A 135 11.52 -0.73 -4.64
C GLN A 135 11.99 -0.18 -3.29
N GLU A 136 13.30 0.01 -3.18
CA GLU A 136 13.94 0.75 -2.09
C GLU A 136 15.12 1.53 -2.68
N PRO A 137 15.11 2.88 -2.61
CA PRO A 137 16.18 3.72 -3.16
C PRO A 137 17.59 3.36 -2.65
N ARG A 138 17.70 2.81 -1.44
CA ARG A 138 18.97 2.43 -0.82
C ARG A 138 19.43 1.01 -1.14
N PHE A 139 18.76 0.28 -2.04
CA PHE A 139 19.22 -1.04 -2.44
C PHE A 139 20.56 -0.99 -3.16
N THR A 140 21.50 -1.78 -2.66
CA THR A 140 22.74 -2.16 -3.31
C THR A 140 22.48 -3.25 -4.35
N GLN A 141 23.51 -3.57 -5.15
CA GLN A 141 23.43 -4.71 -6.08
C GLN A 141 23.21 -6.04 -5.35
N ILE A 142 23.78 -6.20 -4.14
CA ILE A 142 23.58 -7.39 -3.29
C ILE A 142 22.12 -7.50 -2.86
N ASP A 143 21.48 -6.39 -2.49
CA ASP A 143 20.05 -6.39 -2.14
C ASP A 143 19.18 -6.81 -3.34
N LYS A 144 19.46 -6.28 -4.53
CA LYS A 144 18.74 -6.64 -5.77
C LYS A 144 18.89 -8.13 -6.13
N GLU A 145 20.10 -8.67 -6.02
CA GLU A 145 20.37 -10.09 -6.26
C GLU A 145 19.70 -10.99 -5.21
N PHE A 146 19.64 -10.53 -3.96
CA PHE A 146 18.88 -11.21 -2.91
C PHE A 146 17.37 -11.19 -3.20
N CYS A 147 16.79 -10.06 -3.61
CA CYS A 147 15.39 -9.99 -4.04
C CYS A 147 15.09 -10.99 -5.17
N ALA A 148 15.99 -11.11 -6.15
CA ALA A 148 15.84 -12.08 -7.22
C ALA A 148 15.81 -13.54 -6.73
N LYS A 149 16.55 -13.89 -5.66
CA LYS A 149 16.47 -15.22 -5.01
C LYS A 149 15.08 -15.50 -4.39
N LEU A 150 14.28 -14.46 -4.14
CA LEU A 150 12.91 -14.55 -3.60
C LEU A 150 11.83 -14.43 -4.69
N ASP A 151 12.20 -14.49 -5.97
CA ASP A 151 11.31 -14.22 -7.11
C ASP A 151 10.69 -12.80 -7.06
N LEU A 152 11.45 -11.83 -6.52
CA LEU A 152 11.09 -10.42 -6.51
C LEU A 152 11.94 -9.65 -7.51
N GLU A 153 11.29 -8.89 -8.39
CA GLU A 153 11.97 -7.97 -9.30
C GLU A 153 12.24 -6.64 -8.59
N ALA A 154 13.50 -6.37 -8.28
CA ALA A 154 13.92 -5.10 -7.72
C ALA A 154 13.92 -4.02 -8.81
N VAL A 155 13.13 -2.97 -8.63
CA VAL A 155 13.02 -1.86 -9.57
C VAL A 155 13.63 -0.59 -8.99
N ASP A 156 14.26 0.20 -9.85
CA ASP A 156 14.84 1.48 -9.45
C ASP A 156 13.76 2.52 -9.17
N SER A 157 13.98 3.36 -8.15
CA SER A 157 13.11 4.51 -7.88
C SER A 157 13.22 5.54 -9.00
N PRO A 158 12.11 6.11 -9.50
CA PRO A 158 10.72 5.99 -9.01
C PRO A 158 9.84 4.92 -9.70
N GLY A 159 10.42 3.98 -10.44
CA GLY A 159 9.71 3.07 -11.35
C GLY A 159 8.62 2.20 -10.71
N GLY A 160 8.79 1.79 -9.46
CA GLY A 160 7.80 1.05 -8.68
C GLY A 160 6.48 1.82 -8.47
N PHE A 161 6.53 3.16 -8.42
CA PHE A 161 5.30 3.97 -8.34
C PHE A 161 4.47 3.90 -9.63
N ASP A 162 5.12 3.67 -10.78
CA ASP A 162 4.43 3.58 -12.07
C ASP A 162 3.78 2.23 -12.32
N LEU A 163 4.15 1.21 -11.55
CA LEU A 163 3.59 -0.14 -11.64
C LEU A 163 2.22 -0.26 -10.97
N VAL A 164 1.87 0.67 -10.07
CA VAL A 164 0.61 0.62 -9.30
C VAL A 164 -0.59 0.96 -10.18
N ASP A 165 -1.50 0.00 -10.29
CA ASP A 165 -2.79 0.12 -10.97
C ASP A 165 -3.93 -0.54 -10.17
N GLU A 166 -5.15 -0.57 -10.74
CA GLU A 166 -6.34 -1.14 -10.10
C GLU A 166 -6.29 -2.65 -9.85
N ASN A 167 -5.32 -3.37 -10.41
CA ASN A 167 -5.09 -4.81 -10.24
C ASN A 167 -3.80 -5.09 -9.45
N THR A 168 -3.37 -4.12 -8.64
CA THR A 168 -2.15 -4.20 -7.83
C THR A 168 -2.47 -4.48 -6.36
N LEU A 169 -1.67 -5.33 -5.72
CA LEU A 169 -1.50 -5.30 -4.26
C LEU A 169 -0.33 -4.36 -3.95
N LEU A 170 -0.61 -3.23 -3.32
CA LEU A 170 0.39 -2.27 -2.88
C LEU A 170 0.72 -2.49 -1.41
N PHE A 171 1.97 -2.82 -1.11
CA PHE A 171 2.51 -2.98 0.23
C PHE A 171 3.49 -1.83 0.52
N ALA A 172 3.10 -0.92 1.41
CA ALA A 172 3.78 0.35 1.67
C ALA A 172 3.71 0.70 3.17
N ILE A 173 4.22 -0.21 3.99
CA ILE A 173 4.25 -0.04 5.45
C ILE A 173 5.25 1.06 5.82
N HIS A 174 4.82 2.02 6.64
CA HIS A 174 5.57 3.21 7.07
C HIS A 174 6.09 4.10 5.93
N LEU A 175 5.58 3.93 4.72
CA LEU A 175 5.89 4.81 3.61
C LEU A 175 5.28 6.19 3.86
N GLU A 176 6.06 7.26 3.60
CA GLU A 176 5.59 8.64 3.80
C GLU A 176 4.33 8.96 2.99
N LEU A 177 3.50 9.87 3.52
CA LEU A 177 2.22 10.24 2.91
C LEU A 177 2.35 10.69 1.45
N GLU A 178 3.35 11.52 1.15
CA GLU A 178 3.59 12.02 -0.20
C GLU A 178 3.97 10.89 -1.17
N LEU A 179 4.76 9.91 -0.71
CA LEU A 179 5.14 8.75 -1.50
C LEU A 179 3.96 7.78 -1.70
N CYS A 180 3.11 7.60 -0.69
CA CYS A 180 1.84 6.88 -0.83
C CYS A 180 0.93 7.54 -1.89
N ASN A 181 0.81 8.88 -1.84
CA ASN A 181 0.04 9.65 -2.80
C ASN A 181 0.61 9.56 -4.22
N LEU A 182 1.94 9.56 -4.34
CA LEU A 182 2.65 9.40 -5.61
C LEU A 182 2.44 8.00 -6.20
N ALA A 183 2.54 6.95 -5.39
CA ALA A 183 2.28 5.57 -5.79
C ALA A 183 0.84 5.38 -6.28
N MET A 184 -0.14 5.93 -5.57
CA MET A 184 -1.56 5.81 -5.91
C MET A 184 -2.06 6.92 -6.86
N ARG A 185 -1.16 7.66 -7.53
CA ARG A 185 -1.55 8.90 -8.24
C ARG A 185 -2.52 8.68 -9.40
N LYS A 186 -2.33 7.59 -10.15
CA LYS A 186 -3.12 7.25 -11.34
C LYS A 186 -4.46 6.62 -10.94
N THR A 187 -4.43 5.68 -10.02
CA THR A 187 -5.59 4.91 -9.56
C THR A 187 -5.33 4.32 -8.17
N LEU A 188 -6.38 3.81 -7.52
CA LEU A 188 -6.26 3.09 -6.26
C LEU A 188 -6.02 1.59 -6.53
N PRO A 189 -5.13 0.94 -5.76
CA PRO A 189 -4.80 -0.47 -5.94
C PRO A 189 -5.96 -1.40 -5.53
N ALA A 190 -5.97 -2.65 -6.01
CA ALA A 190 -6.94 -3.66 -5.57
C ALA A 190 -6.87 -3.93 -4.07
N ILE A 191 -5.65 -3.92 -3.53
CA ILE A 191 -5.38 -4.05 -2.09
C ILE A 191 -4.30 -3.03 -1.74
N PHE A 192 -4.50 -2.27 -0.67
CA PHE A 192 -3.48 -1.40 -0.10
C PHE A 192 -3.16 -1.84 1.33
N ILE A 193 -1.89 -2.07 1.63
CA ILE A 193 -1.39 -2.41 2.97
C ILE A 193 -0.40 -1.33 3.36
N GLY A 194 -0.74 -0.53 4.38
CA GLY A 194 0.07 0.61 4.79
C GLY A 194 -0.61 1.41 5.91
N THR A 195 -0.16 2.64 6.13
CA THR A 195 -0.69 3.49 7.19
C THR A 195 -2.15 3.87 6.96
N GLY A 196 -3.00 3.63 7.95
CA GLY A 196 -4.43 3.94 7.90
C GLY A 196 -4.77 5.44 7.99
N LEU A 197 -5.96 5.84 7.52
CA LEU A 197 -6.41 7.24 7.52
C LEU A 197 -6.37 7.88 8.92
N GLU A 198 -6.77 7.17 9.98
CA GLU A 198 -6.83 7.74 11.34
C GLU A 198 -5.45 8.14 11.85
N GLU A 199 -4.41 7.42 11.45
CA GLU A 199 -3.04 7.73 11.82
C GLU A 199 -2.55 8.97 11.09
N TRP A 200 -2.93 9.15 9.83
CA TRP A 200 -2.67 10.40 9.10
C TRP A 200 -3.42 11.59 9.68
N LEU A 201 -4.68 11.41 10.06
CA LEU A 201 -5.50 12.47 10.68
C LEU A 201 -4.94 12.97 12.03
N ARG A 202 -4.04 12.22 12.67
CA ARG A 202 -3.34 12.69 13.89
C ARG A 202 -2.27 13.73 13.60
N VAL A 203 -1.76 13.78 12.38
CA VAL A 203 -0.60 14.61 12.01
C VAL A 203 -0.86 15.56 10.84
N VAL A 204 -1.94 15.33 10.08
CA VAL A 204 -2.31 16.10 8.88
C VAL A 204 -3.78 16.52 8.99
N ASP A 205 -4.03 17.82 8.83
CA ASP A 205 -5.40 18.36 8.81
C ASP A 205 -6.14 17.95 7.54
N GLY A 206 -7.35 17.40 7.67
CA GLY A 206 -8.22 17.07 6.54
C GLY A 206 -9.61 16.60 6.97
N THR A 207 -10.61 16.83 6.12
CA THR A 207 -11.97 16.27 6.28
C THR A 207 -12.44 15.65 4.97
N LYS A 208 -13.55 14.91 4.97
CA LYS A 208 -14.12 14.35 3.73
C LYS A 208 -14.44 15.44 2.70
N GLU A 209 -14.89 16.61 3.14
CA GLU A 209 -15.27 17.76 2.30
C GLU A 209 -14.05 18.57 1.84
N ARG A 210 -12.97 18.56 2.62
CA ARG A 210 -11.72 19.28 2.34
C ARG A 210 -10.54 18.34 2.61
N PRO A 211 -10.33 17.35 1.74
CA PRO A 211 -9.44 16.24 2.06
C PRO A 211 -7.96 16.59 1.94
N GLY A 212 -7.59 17.63 1.20
CA GLY A 212 -6.20 18.02 0.99
C GLY A 212 -5.35 16.81 0.52
N PRO A 213 -4.19 16.54 1.15
CA PRO A 213 -3.35 15.39 0.80
C PRO A 213 -3.96 14.03 1.20
N LEU A 214 -5.05 13.99 1.96
CA LEU A 214 -5.70 12.76 2.41
C LEU A 214 -6.81 12.25 1.48
N HIS A 215 -7.04 12.90 0.32
CA HIS A 215 -8.12 12.56 -0.62
C HIS A 215 -8.19 11.08 -0.99
N ARG A 216 -7.03 10.45 -1.22
CA ARG A 216 -6.97 9.02 -1.57
C ARG A 216 -7.33 8.13 -0.38
N PHE A 217 -6.92 8.49 0.83
CA PHE A 217 -7.24 7.75 2.04
C PHE A 217 -8.73 7.85 2.40
N PHE A 218 -9.36 9.01 2.18
CA PHE A 218 -10.81 9.13 2.29
C PHE A 218 -11.55 8.26 1.26
N LYS A 219 -11.02 8.16 0.03
CA LYS A 219 -11.57 7.23 -0.97
C LYS A 219 -11.37 5.77 -0.59
N LEU A 220 -10.24 5.41 0.01
CA LEU A 220 -10.01 4.07 0.54
C LEU A 220 -11.06 3.75 1.63
N GLU A 221 -11.22 4.60 2.64
CA GLU A 221 -12.24 4.41 3.70
C GLU A 221 -13.67 4.30 3.17
N GLY A 222 -13.99 5.02 2.08
CA GLY A 222 -15.33 5.03 1.52
C GLY A 222 -15.66 3.81 0.65
N ASN A 223 -14.66 3.19 0.02
CA ASN A 223 -14.87 2.19 -1.05
C ASN A 223 -14.22 0.83 -0.76
N TYR A 224 -13.43 0.73 0.29
CA TYR A 224 -12.69 -0.48 0.64
C TYR A 224 -13.17 -0.97 1.99
N GLN A 225 -13.17 -2.28 2.16
CA GLN A 225 -13.21 -2.85 3.48
C GLN A 225 -11.85 -2.62 4.14
N LYS A 226 -11.88 -2.11 5.36
CA LYS A 226 -10.69 -1.96 6.18
C LYS A 226 -10.57 -3.08 7.19
N LEU A 227 -9.39 -3.68 7.26
CA LEU A 227 -9.01 -4.68 8.24
C LEU A 227 -7.78 -4.18 9.01
N ALA A 228 -7.71 -4.48 10.31
CA ALA A 228 -6.53 -4.20 11.11
C ALA A 228 -5.43 -5.20 10.75
N PHE A 229 -4.23 -4.71 10.41
CA PHE A 229 -3.08 -5.59 10.23
C PHE A 229 -2.57 -6.04 11.61
N PRO A 230 -2.30 -7.33 11.84
CA PRO A 230 -1.82 -7.81 13.14
C PRO A 230 -0.52 -7.15 13.55
N ASP A 231 -0.47 -6.66 14.79
CA ASP A 231 0.68 -5.89 15.25
C ASP A 231 1.91 -6.78 15.49
N LEU A 232 3.10 -6.22 15.24
CA LEU A 232 4.37 -6.84 15.56
C LEU A 232 5.37 -5.77 15.94
N ASP A 233 5.33 -5.39 17.21
CA ASP A 233 6.10 -4.28 17.77
C ASP A 233 5.97 -3.00 16.91
N TYR A 234 7.08 -2.29 16.73
CA TYR A 234 7.13 -1.13 15.86
C TYR A 234 6.97 -1.47 14.37
N ILE A 235 7.18 -2.71 13.92
CA ILE A 235 7.32 -3.07 12.50
C ILE A 235 6.02 -2.96 11.73
N PHE A 236 4.91 -3.38 12.33
CA PHE A 236 3.57 -3.30 11.72
C PHE A 236 2.65 -2.30 12.44
N SER A 237 3.20 -1.54 13.38
CA SER A 237 2.47 -0.46 14.05
C SER A 237 1.78 0.46 13.04
N SER A 238 0.55 0.88 13.37
CA SER A 238 -0.26 1.79 12.55
C SER A 238 -0.60 1.27 11.13
N THR A 239 -0.50 -0.05 10.89
CA THR A 239 -0.78 -0.65 9.58
C THR A 239 -2.24 -1.11 9.46
N SER A 240 -2.83 -0.87 8.30
CA SER A 240 -4.17 -1.32 7.92
C SER A 240 -4.12 -2.03 6.56
N ILE A 241 -5.06 -2.92 6.34
CA ILE A 241 -5.34 -3.53 5.03
C ILE A 241 -6.62 -2.90 4.51
N TYR A 242 -6.54 -2.26 3.35
CA TYR A 242 -7.69 -1.81 2.58
C TYR A 242 -7.91 -2.80 1.44
N TRP A 243 -9.06 -3.47 1.47
CA TRP A 243 -9.46 -4.51 0.54
C TRP A 243 -10.59 -4.01 -0.36
N LYS A 244 -10.39 -3.99 -1.68
CA LYS A 244 -11.41 -3.47 -2.60
C LYS A 244 -12.65 -4.37 -2.58
N GLY A 245 -13.79 -3.80 -2.16
CA GLY A 245 -15.09 -4.47 -2.19
C GLY A 245 -15.66 -4.53 -3.62
N THR A 246 -16.39 -5.59 -3.96
CA THR A 246 -16.92 -5.79 -5.32
C THR A 246 -18.05 -4.84 -5.73
N ASP A 247 -18.66 -4.13 -4.79
CA ASP A 247 -19.84 -3.28 -5.07
C ASP A 247 -19.47 -2.00 -5.82
N SER A 248 -18.18 -1.62 -5.79
CA SER A 248 -17.65 -0.40 -6.41
C SER A 248 -17.43 -0.47 -7.94
N LEU A 249 -17.72 -1.61 -8.59
CA LEU A 249 -17.69 -1.75 -10.06
C LEU A 249 -19.03 -1.39 -10.72
N SER A 250 -20.12 -1.24 -9.96
CA SER A 250 -21.45 -0.97 -10.53
C SER A 250 -21.69 0.51 -10.88
N GLU A 251 -20.96 1.44 -10.25
CA GLU A 251 -21.13 2.89 -10.50
C GLU A 251 -20.30 3.44 -11.68
N ALA A 252 -19.36 2.67 -12.23
CA ALA A 252 -18.53 3.14 -13.35
C ALA A 252 -19.14 2.86 -14.74
N ILE A 253 -20.22 2.07 -14.84
CA ILE A 253 -20.83 1.68 -16.11
C ILE A 253 -22.20 2.37 -16.34
N SER A 254 -22.83 2.95 -15.32
CA SER A 254 -24.14 3.64 -15.47
C SER A 254 -24.05 5.09 -15.97
N GLY A 255 -22.84 5.60 -16.24
CA GLY A 255 -22.61 7.00 -16.59
C GLY A 255 -22.33 7.27 -18.07
N THR A 256 -23.08 6.69 -19.02
CA THR A 256 -23.09 7.20 -20.41
C THR A 256 -24.38 6.89 -21.18
N VAL A 257 -25.17 7.95 -21.33
CA VAL A 257 -26.05 8.34 -22.45
C VAL A 257 -27.48 7.77 -22.51
N ASP A 258 -28.39 8.65 -22.10
CA ASP A 258 -29.83 8.73 -22.40
C ASP A 258 -30.19 8.51 -23.87
N GLU A 259 -31.30 7.80 -24.05
CA GLU A 259 -32.09 7.67 -25.26
C GLU A 259 -32.46 9.03 -25.88
N LYS A 260 -32.27 9.17 -27.19
CA LYS A 260 -33.13 10.03 -28.01
C LYS A 260 -34.07 9.16 -28.82
N ALA A 261 -35.32 9.10 -28.34
CA ALA A 261 -36.47 8.73 -29.13
C ALA A 261 -36.57 9.64 -30.37
N VAL A 262 -36.71 9.05 -31.55
CA VAL A 262 -37.15 9.75 -32.77
C VAL A 262 -38.53 9.20 -33.10
N ASP A 263 -39.51 10.10 -33.04
CA ASP A 263 -40.90 9.93 -33.43
C ASP A 263 -41.00 9.44 -34.89
N GLN A 264 -41.53 8.24 -35.07
CA GLN A 264 -42.01 7.75 -36.36
C GLN A 264 -43.50 8.08 -36.46
N LYS A 265 -43.82 9.28 -36.96
CA LYS A 265 -45.17 9.61 -37.45
C LYS A 265 -45.04 10.46 -38.70
N THR A 266 -45.73 10.04 -39.75
CA THR A 266 -45.92 10.69 -41.07
C THR A 266 -45.03 10.12 -42.19
N LEU A 267 -45.49 9.05 -42.84
CA LEU A 267 -45.41 8.85 -44.28
C LEU A 267 -46.19 7.58 -44.68
N ASP A 268 -47.52 7.67 -44.54
CA ASP A 268 -48.48 6.79 -45.24
C ASP A 268 -49.55 7.71 -45.84
N GLN A 269 -49.21 8.33 -46.98
CA GLN A 269 -50.13 8.80 -48.01
C GLN A 269 -49.28 9.18 -49.23
N GLU A 270 -49.73 8.76 -50.42
CA GLU A 270 -49.11 8.91 -51.75
C GLU A 270 -48.03 7.87 -52.18
N LYS A 271 -48.48 6.63 -52.45
CA LYS A 271 -48.28 6.00 -53.78
C LYS A 271 -49.14 4.75 -53.97
N ALA A 272 -50.46 4.95 -53.95
CA ALA A 272 -51.41 4.05 -54.60
C ALA A 272 -51.99 4.81 -55.79
N GLU A 273 -51.21 4.94 -56.85
CA GLU A 273 -51.66 5.32 -58.20
C GLU A 273 -50.53 4.98 -59.18
N SER A 274 -50.42 3.69 -59.50
CA SER A 274 -49.76 3.23 -60.73
C SER A 274 -50.35 1.85 -61.10
N SER A 275 -51.65 1.82 -61.37
CA SER A 275 -52.30 0.81 -62.20
C SER A 275 -53.73 1.25 -62.50
N GLU A 276 -53.90 2.13 -63.46
CA GLU A 276 -55.03 2.17 -64.39
C GLU A 276 -54.69 3.20 -65.49
N ASP A 277 -54.85 2.76 -66.74
CA ASP A 277 -54.52 3.34 -68.05
C ASP A 277 -53.08 3.19 -68.60
#